data_AF-A0A6C0JTX3-F1
#
_entry.id   AF-A0A6C0JTX3-F1
#
_cell.length_a   1.000
_cell.length_b   1.000
_cell.length_c   1.000
_cell.angle_alpha   90.00
_cell.angle_beta   90.00
_cell.angle_gamma   90.00
#
_symmetry.space_group_name_H-M   'P 1'
#
loop_
_entity.id
_entity.type
_entity.pdbx_description
1 polymer ?
#
loop_
_entity_poly.entity_id
_entity_poly.type
_entity_poly.pdbx_seq_one_letter_code
_entity_poly.pdbx_strand_id
1 'polypeptide(L)'
;MSNRRYLEIDSTYRNRKQYPNPSNFTVLIAQSGTRNAIHAYDPVSLAAPQKRWVPTKLILTGTVDIPANAPLNTPGEFVICIPIANKASKDTGYYVGAPIKIVTPAGETVQITGWNYLSSNATDDCFTVTVTPAFSQIPTGNVTFLPNTTDLANGSVFIPDGFMADHYYVGRILYNETRTNWRPIITYDGTTKLVGLNLSPQFGGPVTPGWALGDTFTIRKAPPQFTGVFPNPVPLVFPPSLNQQTSFYIPANTHVNVGDFIRFTSGAHMDTNCRVTKYIAIGTIVIDPNVDPPTLNTLPLVTTDCILNSVPANGDMFEILQFTRDNAVPFCYSGSLVSQQEMVCYEIELINLVIPNKTLTSGGRTAFYPYVYVELQNVSAASAGTKCVIYSNNPNSTRMLFRAAIDDIPAPVISPFVKIDGDGMVQTVKFKPNDNFKFGVYLPNGEPLQTVELDSFSPDYPDPLLQVSAMFSLKRL
;
A
#
# COMPACT_ATOMS: atom_id res chain seq x y z
N MET A 1 28.92 32.94 6.69
CA MET A 1 27.64 32.18 6.73
C MET A 1 27.70 31.14 5.63
N SER A 2 27.54 29.86 5.95
CA SER A 2 27.51 28.80 4.94
C SER A 2 26.30 29.02 4.03
N ASN A 3 26.52 29.25 2.73
CA ASN A 3 25.47 29.41 1.72
C ASN A 3 24.94 28.04 1.25
N ARG A 4 24.89 27.05 2.15
CA ARG A 4 24.36 25.71 1.88
C ARG A 4 22.84 25.76 1.93
N ARG A 5 22.21 25.10 0.97
CA ARG A 5 20.77 24.83 0.91
C ARG A 5 20.56 23.32 0.89
N TYR A 6 19.38 22.87 1.27
CA TYR A 6 19.05 21.45 1.32
C TYR A 6 17.91 21.13 0.38
N LEU A 7 18.00 19.97 -0.26
CA LEU A 7 16.99 19.40 -1.15
C LEU A 7 16.53 18.07 -0.53
N GLU A 8 15.25 17.99 -0.19
CA GLU A 8 14.60 16.76 0.28
C GLU A 8 13.71 16.21 -0.84
N ILE A 9 13.88 14.92 -1.12
CA ILE A 9 13.10 14.18 -2.11
C ILE A 9 12.45 13.00 -1.39
N ASP A 10 11.13 12.91 -1.46
CA ASP A 10 10.34 11.84 -0.85
C ASP A 10 9.40 11.24 -1.91
N SER A 11 9.57 9.94 -2.18
CA SER A 11 8.78 9.22 -3.17
C SER A 11 7.31 9.06 -2.77
N THR A 12 6.98 9.28 -1.49
CA THR A 12 5.61 9.27 -0.98
C THR A 12 4.74 10.25 -1.75
N TYR A 13 5.30 11.36 -2.24
CA TYR A 13 4.54 12.43 -2.90
C TYR A 13 4.69 12.43 -4.44
N ARG A 14 5.08 11.30 -5.03
CA ARG A 14 5.16 11.17 -6.50
C ARG A 14 3.78 10.94 -7.11
N ASN A 15 3.66 11.16 -8.42
CA ASN A 15 2.53 10.66 -9.21
C ASN A 15 2.72 9.16 -9.44
N ARG A 16 2.04 8.30 -8.66
CA ARG A 16 2.22 6.84 -8.73
C ARG A 16 1.70 6.23 -10.04
N LYS A 17 0.73 6.86 -10.71
CA LYS A 17 0.24 6.42 -12.02
C LYS A 17 1.30 6.59 -13.12
N GLN A 18 2.06 7.68 -13.07
CA GLN A 18 3.13 7.95 -14.03
C GLN A 18 4.46 7.29 -13.63
N TYR A 19 4.74 7.22 -12.33
CA TYR A 19 5.97 6.69 -11.76
C TYR A 19 5.64 5.61 -10.72
N PRO A 20 5.30 4.38 -11.15
CA PRO A 20 4.93 3.32 -10.23
C PRO A 20 6.10 2.90 -9.31
N ASN A 21 7.34 2.95 -9.80
CA ASN A 21 8.52 2.62 -9.00
C ASN A 21 8.92 3.82 -8.09
N PRO A 22 8.90 3.67 -6.75
CA PRO A 22 9.31 4.72 -5.81
C PRO A 22 10.78 5.12 -5.92
N SER A 23 11.64 4.26 -6.45
CA SER A 23 13.07 4.51 -6.59
C SER A 23 13.44 5.24 -7.87
N ASN A 24 12.50 5.56 -8.76
CA ASN A 24 12.82 6.22 -10.05
C ASN A 24 11.64 7.06 -10.53
N PHE A 25 11.71 8.37 -10.32
CA PHE A 25 10.63 9.29 -10.63
C PHE A 25 11.14 10.70 -10.95
N THR A 26 10.24 11.52 -11.50
CA THR A 26 10.50 12.95 -11.70
C THR A 26 9.78 13.76 -10.64
N VAL A 27 10.53 14.64 -9.98
CA VAL A 27 10.01 15.66 -9.07
C VAL A 27 9.73 16.91 -9.90
N LEU A 28 8.46 17.30 -9.97
CA LEU A 28 8.07 18.55 -10.60
C LEU A 28 8.40 19.71 -9.67
N ILE A 29 8.88 20.83 -10.19
CA ILE A 29 8.95 22.07 -9.40
C ILE A 29 7.59 22.75 -9.37
N ALA A 30 7.29 23.42 -8.26
CA ALA A 30 6.03 24.11 -8.04
C ALA A 30 5.64 24.98 -9.26
N GLN A 31 4.63 24.50 -9.98
CA GLN A 31 3.73 25.34 -10.75
C GLN A 31 2.60 25.70 -9.78
N SER A 32 2.38 26.99 -9.54
CA SER A 32 1.46 27.49 -8.52
C SER A 32 0.09 26.81 -8.51
N GLY A 33 -0.37 26.39 -7.33
CA GLY A 33 -1.74 25.93 -7.05
C GLY A 33 -1.83 24.50 -6.50
N THR A 34 -2.59 24.31 -5.41
CA THR A 34 -3.02 22.97 -4.99
C THR A 34 -4.03 22.45 -6.01
N ARG A 35 -3.82 21.22 -6.51
CA ARG A 35 -4.80 20.60 -7.42
C ARG A 35 -6.05 20.23 -6.62
N ASN A 36 -7.21 20.59 -7.17
CA ASN A 36 -8.50 20.21 -6.61
C ASN A 36 -8.82 18.74 -6.94
N ALA A 37 -9.93 18.24 -6.41
CA ALA A 37 -10.41 16.88 -6.63
C ALA A 37 -10.63 16.51 -8.11
N ILE A 38 -10.81 17.49 -9.01
CA ILE A 38 -11.04 17.29 -10.44
C ILE A 38 -9.72 17.14 -11.21
N HIS A 39 -8.72 17.95 -10.85
CA HIS A 39 -7.44 18.02 -11.56
C HIS A 39 -6.31 17.26 -10.88
N ALA A 40 -6.58 16.54 -9.78
CA ALA A 40 -5.59 15.70 -9.11
C ALA A 40 -5.02 14.63 -10.06
N TYR A 41 -3.69 14.50 -10.06
CA TYR A 41 -2.99 13.50 -10.88
C TYR A 41 -2.91 12.14 -10.19
N ASP A 42 -2.78 12.13 -8.87
CA ASP A 42 -2.73 10.94 -8.02
C ASP A 42 -3.62 11.17 -6.78
N PRO A 43 -4.94 11.17 -6.96
CA PRO A 43 -5.89 11.44 -5.88
C PRO A 43 -5.86 10.33 -4.81
N VAL A 44 -5.97 10.73 -3.54
CA VAL A 44 -5.95 9.81 -2.38
C VAL A 44 -7.15 10.06 -1.48
N SER A 45 -7.68 8.99 -0.88
CA SER A 45 -8.76 9.04 0.11
C SER A 45 -8.35 8.44 1.45
N LEU A 46 -8.57 9.16 2.57
CA LEU A 46 -8.46 8.65 3.95
C LEU A 46 -9.35 7.44 4.24
N ALA A 47 -10.42 7.29 3.46
CA ALA A 47 -11.40 6.22 3.61
C ALA A 47 -11.03 4.92 2.89
N ALA A 48 -10.00 4.94 2.06
CA ALA A 48 -9.57 3.78 1.29
C ALA A 48 -9.01 2.68 2.22
N PRO A 49 -9.35 1.40 1.99
CA PRO A 49 -8.92 0.29 2.84
C PRO A 49 -7.44 -0.03 2.65
N GLN A 50 -6.64 0.14 3.72
CA GLN A 50 -5.21 -0.18 3.68
C GLN A 50 -4.93 -1.67 3.83
N LYS A 51 -5.81 -2.37 4.53
CA LYS A 51 -5.75 -3.82 4.74
C LYS A 51 -7.16 -4.36 4.85
N ARG A 52 -7.42 -5.54 4.29
CA ARG A 52 -8.73 -6.22 4.29
C ARG A 52 -8.57 -7.70 4.62
N TRP A 53 -9.38 -8.22 5.55
CA TRP A 53 -9.38 -9.65 5.89
C TRP A 53 -10.68 -10.11 6.54
N VAL A 54 -10.84 -11.44 6.64
CA VAL A 54 -11.95 -12.10 7.36
C VAL A 54 -11.35 -12.98 8.46
N PRO A 55 -11.67 -12.77 9.76
CA PRO A 55 -11.06 -13.49 10.87
C PRO A 55 -11.35 -14.99 10.90
N THR A 56 -12.47 -15.48 10.35
CA THR A 56 -12.76 -16.93 10.32
C THR A 56 -11.68 -17.77 9.64
N LYS A 57 -10.82 -17.17 8.80
CA LYS A 57 -9.61 -17.83 8.28
C LYS A 57 -8.60 -18.26 9.37
N LEU A 58 -8.76 -17.85 10.63
CA LEU A 58 -7.91 -18.24 11.76
C LEU A 58 -8.39 -19.49 12.51
N ILE A 59 -9.63 -19.95 12.29
CA ILE A 59 -10.12 -21.19 12.91
C ILE A 59 -9.66 -22.36 12.04
N LEU A 60 -8.38 -22.68 12.13
CA LEU A 60 -7.76 -23.78 11.40
C LEU A 60 -7.44 -24.93 12.36
N THR A 61 -7.90 -26.13 12.00
CA THR A 61 -7.36 -27.37 12.55
C THR A 61 -6.51 -27.99 11.45
N GLY A 62 -5.24 -28.22 11.74
CA GLY A 62 -4.30 -28.86 10.82
C GLY A 62 -3.67 -30.08 11.47
N THR A 63 -2.93 -30.86 10.67
CA THR A 63 -2.06 -31.92 11.15
C THR A 63 -0.63 -31.53 10.87
N VAL A 64 0.26 -31.66 11.86
CA VAL A 64 1.70 -31.70 11.58
C VAL A 64 1.90 -32.91 10.70
N ASP A 65 2.17 -32.68 9.43
CA ASP A 65 2.62 -33.76 8.57
C ASP A 65 4.11 -33.93 8.81
N ILE A 66 4.52 -35.18 9.00
CA ILE A 66 5.92 -35.57 9.00
C ILE A 66 6.07 -36.33 7.69
N PRO A 67 6.37 -35.65 6.57
CA PRO A 67 6.60 -36.36 5.34
C PRO A 67 7.66 -37.41 5.63
N ALA A 68 7.39 -38.67 5.27
CA ALA A 68 8.26 -39.82 5.61
C ALA A 68 9.72 -39.67 5.14
N ASN A 69 10.03 -38.64 4.34
CA ASN A 69 11.34 -38.31 3.80
C ASN A 69 11.80 -36.86 4.07
N ALA A 70 11.21 -36.10 5.00
CA ALA A 70 11.61 -34.71 5.27
C ALA A 70 12.45 -34.58 6.56
N PRO A 71 13.80 -34.50 6.47
CA PRO A 71 14.68 -34.20 7.62
C PRO A 71 14.61 -32.72 8.09
N LEU A 72 13.49 -32.02 7.87
CA LEU A 72 13.36 -30.57 8.03
C LEU A 72 12.63 -30.13 9.31
N ASN A 73 11.96 -31.04 10.01
CA ASN A 73 11.24 -30.67 11.23
C ASN A 73 12.22 -30.56 12.41
N THR A 74 12.29 -29.38 12.98
CA THR A 74 12.97 -29.05 14.23
C THR A 74 11.93 -28.55 15.25
N PRO A 75 12.27 -28.41 16.54
CA PRO A 75 11.34 -27.83 17.50
C PRO A 75 10.97 -26.36 17.22
N GLY A 76 11.75 -25.65 16.40
CA GLY A 76 11.50 -24.25 16.03
C GLY A 76 10.95 -24.03 14.62
N GLU A 77 11.05 -25.02 13.73
CA GLU A 77 10.63 -24.92 12.33
C GLU A 77 10.14 -26.28 11.84
N PHE A 78 8.91 -26.35 11.33
CA PHE A 78 8.29 -27.61 10.91
C PHE A 78 7.22 -27.39 9.84
N VAL A 79 6.84 -28.48 9.18
CA VAL A 79 5.79 -28.46 8.14
C VAL A 79 4.43 -28.82 8.74
N ILE A 80 3.40 -28.05 8.37
CA ILE A 80 2.00 -28.32 8.71
C ILE A 80 1.22 -28.45 7.41
N CYS A 81 0.39 -29.49 7.29
CA CYS A 81 -0.56 -29.62 6.20
C CYS A 81 -1.98 -29.43 6.73
N ILE A 82 -2.74 -28.57 6.05
CA ILE A 82 -4.08 -28.14 6.44
C ILE A 82 -5.03 -28.53 5.32
N PRO A 83 -6.13 -29.24 5.61
CA PRO A 83 -7.13 -29.59 4.60
C PRO A 83 -7.61 -28.36 3.83
N ILE A 84 -7.66 -28.44 2.50
CA ILE A 84 -8.07 -27.33 1.62
C ILE A 84 -9.47 -26.79 2.01
N ALA A 85 -10.33 -27.66 2.53
CA ALA A 85 -11.65 -27.28 3.06
C ALA A 85 -11.59 -26.22 4.16
N ASN A 86 -10.48 -26.15 4.91
CA ASN A 86 -10.29 -25.19 6.01
C ASN A 86 -9.77 -23.81 5.52
N LYS A 87 -9.42 -23.66 4.23
CA LYS A 87 -9.12 -22.38 3.56
C LYS A 87 -8.04 -21.52 4.26
N ALA A 88 -6.92 -22.12 4.65
CA ALA A 88 -5.78 -21.35 5.16
C ALA A 88 -5.26 -20.34 4.12
N SER A 89 -4.79 -19.16 4.58
CA SER A 89 -4.23 -18.18 3.65
C SER A 89 -2.87 -18.65 3.12
N LYS A 90 -2.68 -18.56 1.79
CA LYS A 90 -1.41 -18.86 1.11
C LYS A 90 -0.43 -17.69 1.14
N ASP A 91 -0.87 -16.53 1.61
CA ASP A 91 -0.03 -15.34 1.70
C ASP A 91 1.09 -15.56 2.73
N THR A 92 2.32 -15.28 2.33
CA THR A 92 3.48 -15.33 3.21
C THR A 92 3.29 -14.40 4.41
N GLY A 93 3.59 -14.89 5.61
CA GLY A 93 3.51 -14.08 6.83
C GLY A 93 2.11 -13.89 7.40
N TYR A 94 1.05 -14.39 6.76
CA TYR A 94 -0.34 -14.11 7.14
C TYR A 94 -0.64 -14.38 8.62
N TYR A 95 -0.15 -15.49 9.16
CA TYR A 95 -0.39 -15.90 10.56
C TYR A 95 0.76 -15.55 11.51
N VAL A 96 1.75 -14.79 11.06
CA VAL A 96 2.85 -14.34 11.94
C VAL A 96 2.29 -13.50 13.09
N GLY A 97 2.72 -13.81 14.31
CA GLY A 97 2.26 -13.24 15.56
C GLY A 97 1.09 -13.99 16.20
N ALA A 98 0.41 -14.88 15.48
CA ALA A 98 -0.64 -15.70 16.05
C ALA A 98 -0.05 -16.80 16.96
N PRO A 99 -0.69 -17.11 18.10
CA PRO A 99 -0.31 -18.21 18.96
C PRO A 99 -0.86 -19.53 18.40
N ILE A 100 -0.03 -20.56 18.44
CA ILE A 100 -0.34 -21.90 17.98
C ILE A 100 -0.17 -22.88 19.14
N LYS A 101 -1.09 -23.84 19.26
CA LYS A 101 -1.03 -24.89 20.27
C LYS A 101 -1.00 -26.25 19.58
N ILE A 102 0.01 -27.04 19.92
CA ILE A 102 0.16 -28.40 19.39
C ILE A 102 -0.22 -29.39 20.48
N VAL A 103 -0.93 -30.44 20.09
CA VAL A 103 -1.47 -31.42 21.05
C VAL A 103 -0.34 -32.24 21.69
N THR A 104 0.72 -32.56 20.94
CA THR A 104 1.85 -33.36 21.42
C THR A 104 3.20 -32.73 21.03
N PRO A 105 4.10 -32.45 21.99
CA PRO A 105 4.02 -32.74 23.42
C PRO A 105 3.21 -31.67 24.20
N ALA A 106 2.30 -32.15 25.07
CA ALA A 106 1.64 -31.42 26.15
C ALA A 106 1.31 -29.93 25.94
N GLY A 107 0.50 -29.59 24.93
CA GLY A 107 -0.27 -28.34 24.92
C GLY A 107 0.51 -27.03 25.03
N GLU A 108 1.80 -27.06 24.69
CA GLU A 108 2.64 -25.85 24.63
C GLU A 108 2.03 -24.85 23.66
N THR A 109 1.97 -23.59 24.09
CA THR A 109 1.53 -22.47 23.26
C THR A 109 2.74 -21.64 22.91
N VAL A 110 3.02 -21.54 21.61
CA VAL A 110 4.12 -20.75 21.08
C VAL A 110 3.60 -19.76 20.06
N GLN A 111 4.41 -18.80 19.67
CA GLN A 111 4.02 -17.78 18.70
C GLN A 111 4.61 -18.09 17.32
N ILE A 112 3.82 -17.93 16.28
CA ILE A 112 4.29 -18.07 14.90
C ILE A 112 5.17 -16.87 14.55
N THR A 113 6.40 -17.10 14.13
CA THR A 113 7.34 -16.08 13.64
C THR A 113 7.61 -16.19 12.15
N GLY A 114 7.26 -17.31 11.52
CA GLY A 114 7.34 -17.53 10.07
C GLY A 114 6.17 -18.35 9.54
N TRP A 115 5.64 -17.96 8.37
CA TRP A 115 4.57 -18.65 7.66
C TRP A 115 4.81 -18.59 6.16
N ASN A 116 5.15 -19.72 5.54
CA ASN A 116 5.43 -19.79 4.10
C ASN A 116 4.66 -20.95 3.47
N TYR A 117 3.93 -20.68 2.39
CA TYR A 117 3.28 -21.72 1.60
C TYR A 117 4.34 -22.53 0.83
N LEU A 118 4.26 -23.86 0.93
CA LEU A 118 5.17 -24.78 0.24
C LEU A 118 4.52 -25.38 -1.01
N SER A 119 3.39 -26.06 -0.81
CA SER A 119 2.76 -26.85 -1.85
C SER A 119 1.29 -27.12 -1.51
N SER A 120 0.57 -27.63 -2.50
CA SER A 120 -0.79 -28.13 -2.36
C SER A 120 -0.83 -29.52 -2.98
N ASN A 121 -1.45 -30.47 -2.29
CA ASN A 121 -1.88 -31.72 -2.87
C ASN A 121 -3.41 -31.64 -3.12
N ALA A 122 -4.05 -32.67 -3.64
CA ALA A 122 -5.49 -32.61 -3.94
C ALA A 122 -6.39 -32.43 -2.69
N THR A 123 -5.86 -32.64 -1.48
CA THR A 123 -6.61 -32.63 -0.21
C THR A 123 -6.17 -31.54 0.77
N ASP A 124 -4.90 -31.15 0.75
CA ASP A 124 -4.22 -30.35 1.77
C ASP A 124 -3.29 -29.30 1.16
N ASP A 125 -3.22 -28.14 1.81
CA ASP A 125 -2.19 -27.14 1.60
C ASP A 125 -1.13 -27.28 2.70
N CYS A 126 0.15 -27.35 2.31
CA CYS A 126 1.27 -27.52 3.22
C CYS A 126 2.09 -26.23 3.34
N PHE A 127 2.54 -25.95 4.56
CA PHE A 127 3.20 -24.71 4.95
C PHE A 127 4.43 -25.00 5.81
N THR A 128 5.51 -24.24 5.61
CA THR A 128 6.59 -24.14 6.60
C THR A 128 6.20 -23.13 7.66
N VAL A 129 6.26 -23.55 8.91
CA VAL A 129 5.94 -22.72 10.08
C VAL A 129 7.17 -22.63 10.97
N THR A 130 7.55 -21.40 11.31
CA THR A 130 8.61 -21.11 12.29
C THR A 130 7.96 -20.53 13.53
N VAL A 131 8.43 -20.92 14.71
CA VAL A 131 7.85 -20.52 16.00
C VAL A 131 8.90 -19.99 16.98
N THR A 132 8.46 -19.16 17.93
CA THR A 132 9.27 -18.68 19.04
C THR A 132 8.42 -18.53 20.32
N PRO A 133 8.88 -19.03 21.48
CA PRO A 133 10.04 -19.93 21.65
C PRO A 133 9.85 -21.23 20.86
N ALA A 134 10.95 -21.93 20.59
CA ALA A 134 10.87 -23.27 20.02
C ALA A 134 10.16 -24.21 21.02
N PHE A 135 9.46 -25.23 20.50
CA PHE A 135 8.87 -26.27 21.33
C PHE A 135 9.95 -27.05 22.10
N SER A 136 9.56 -27.70 23.20
CA SER A 136 10.49 -28.56 23.95
C SER A 136 10.94 -29.80 23.16
N GLN A 137 10.14 -30.26 22.20
CA GLN A 137 10.44 -31.37 21.30
C GLN A 137 9.88 -31.10 19.91
N ILE A 138 10.28 -31.91 18.92
CA ILE A 138 9.72 -31.82 17.56
C ILE A 138 8.21 -32.12 17.67
N PRO A 139 7.35 -31.18 17.23
CA PRO A 139 5.91 -31.37 17.35
C PRO A 139 5.41 -32.52 16.49
N THR A 140 4.42 -33.26 17.00
CA THR A 140 3.77 -34.36 16.27
C THR A 140 2.26 -34.32 16.48
N GLY A 141 1.48 -34.72 15.46
CA GLY A 141 0.02 -34.83 15.55
C GLY A 141 -0.76 -33.57 15.19
N ASN A 142 -1.94 -33.38 15.78
CA ASN A 142 -2.84 -32.29 15.41
C ASN A 142 -2.34 -30.93 15.94
N VAL A 143 -2.42 -29.93 15.07
CA VAL A 143 -2.18 -28.52 15.38
C VAL A 143 -3.51 -27.81 15.46
N THR A 144 -3.74 -27.12 16.56
CA THR A 144 -4.88 -26.21 16.69
C THR A 144 -4.35 -24.79 16.77
N PHE A 145 -4.72 -23.97 15.80
CA PHE A 145 -4.50 -22.53 15.92
C PHE A 145 -5.45 -22.03 16.99
N LEU A 146 -4.93 -21.28 17.98
CA LEU A 146 -5.79 -20.86 19.08
C LEU A 146 -6.84 -19.88 18.52
N PRO A 147 -8.14 -20.23 18.58
CA PRO A 147 -9.20 -19.49 17.90
C PRO A 147 -9.49 -18.10 18.51
N ASN A 148 -8.80 -17.73 19.59
CA ASN A 148 -9.09 -16.56 20.42
C ASN A 148 -8.09 -15.40 20.28
N THR A 149 -7.37 -15.27 19.17
CA THR A 149 -6.63 -14.02 18.95
C THR A 149 -7.57 -12.83 18.76
N THR A 150 -8.72 -13.07 18.13
CA THR A 150 -9.77 -12.07 17.96
C THR A 150 -10.87 -12.29 18.99
N ASP A 151 -10.88 -11.44 20.02
CA ASP A 151 -11.92 -11.35 21.03
C ASP A 151 -12.71 -10.05 20.85
N LEU A 152 -13.79 -10.15 20.08
CA LEU A 152 -14.65 -9.02 19.78
C LEU A 152 -15.38 -8.48 21.02
N ALA A 153 -15.57 -9.29 22.08
CA ALA A 153 -16.22 -8.86 23.31
C ALA A 153 -15.31 -7.92 24.11
N ASN A 154 -14.00 -8.19 24.10
CA ASN A 154 -12.99 -7.35 24.73
C ASN A 154 -12.33 -6.35 23.76
N GLY A 155 -12.79 -6.28 22.52
CA GLY A 155 -12.25 -5.35 21.52
C GLY A 155 -10.82 -5.67 21.08
N SER A 156 -10.39 -6.93 21.20
CA SER A 156 -9.10 -7.40 20.68
C SER A 156 -9.30 -8.02 19.30
N VAL A 157 -8.58 -7.56 18.29
CA VAL A 157 -8.66 -8.13 16.93
C VAL A 157 -7.28 -8.43 16.40
N PHE A 158 -7.09 -9.62 15.84
CA PHE A 158 -5.85 -9.98 15.17
C PHE A 158 -5.82 -9.40 13.75
N ILE A 159 -4.71 -8.75 13.42
CA ILE A 159 -4.42 -8.26 12.08
C ILE A 159 -3.45 -9.24 11.40
N PRO A 160 -3.89 -10.01 10.40
CA PRO A 160 -2.99 -10.89 9.67
C PRO A 160 -1.89 -10.08 9.00
N ASP A 161 -0.65 -10.60 8.98
CA ASP A 161 0.51 -9.93 8.38
C ASP A 161 0.64 -8.45 8.84
N GLY A 162 0.30 -8.15 10.10
CA GLY A 162 0.39 -6.80 10.63
C GLY A 162 1.84 -6.30 10.70
N PHE A 163 2.06 -4.98 10.70
CA PHE A 163 3.41 -4.41 10.83
C PHE A 163 4.09 -4.81 12.16
N MET A 164 5.42 -4.92 12.20
CA MET A 164 6.13 -5.38 13.40
C MET A 164 6.36 -4.32 14.48
N ALA A 165 6.08 -3.04 14.20
CA ALA A 165 6.22 -2.00 15.21
C ALA A 165 4.95 -1.81 16.03
N ASP A 166 5.12 -1.68 17.34
CA ASP A 166 4.04 -1.29 18.25
C ASP A 166 3.44 0.05 17.86
N HIS A 167 2.16 0.23 18.16
CA HIS A 167 1.39 1.45 17.90
C HIS A 167 1.25 1.86 16.42
N TYR A 168 1.71 1.06 15.45
CA TYR A 168 1.67 1.41 14.03
C TYR A 168 0.28 1.76 13.46
N TYR A 169 -0.76 1.11 14.00
CA TYR A 169 -2.16 1.36 13.60
C TYR A 169 -2.91 2.30 14.55
N VAL A 170 -2.27 2.84 15.58
CA VAL A 170 -2.92 3.77 16.53
C VAL A 170 -3.32 5.05 15.81
N GLY A 171 -4.53 5.54 16.11
CA GLY A 171 -5.13 6.69 15.43
C GLY A 171 -5.81 6.35 14.10
N ARG A 172 -5.76 5.09 13.67
CA ARG A 172 -6.57 4.56 12.56
C ARG A 172 -7.88 3.98 13.09
N ILE A 173 -8.75 3.55 12.17
CA ILE A 173 -9.99 2.85 12.50
C ILE A 173 -9.96 1.42 11.97
N LEU A 174 -10.57 0.51 12.72
CA LEU A 174 -10.99 -0.79 12.23
C LEU A 174 -12.45 -0.67 11.77
N TYR A 175 -12.67 -0.83 10.48
CA TYR A 175 -13.97 -0.70 9.83
C TYR A 175 -14.50 -2.09 9.46
N ASN A 176 -15.67 -2.45 9.98
CA ASN A 176 -16.40 -3.67 9.64
C ASN A 176 -17.25 -3.39 8.39
N GLU A 177 -16.81 -3.89 7.24
CA GLU A 177 -17.49 -3.68 5.96
C GLU A 177 -18.86 -4.34 5.91
N THR A 178 -18.99 -5.52 6.51
CA THR A 178 -20.24 -6.28 6.53
C THR A 178 -21.32 -5.56 7.33
N ARG A 179 -20.94 -4.85 8.39
CA ARG A 179 -21.86 -4.15 9.30
C ARG A 179 -21.90 -2.63 9.09
N THR A 180 -21.08 -2.10 8.19
CA THR A 180 -20.97 -0.67 7.87
C THR A 180 -20.72 0.22 9.08
N ASN A 181 -19.91 -0.25 10.02
CA ASN A 181 -19.55 0.49 11.23
C ASN A 181 -18.07 0.29 11.58
N TRP A 182 -17.56 1.07 12.54
CA TRP A 182 -16.11 1.12 12.79
C TRP A 182 -15.76 1.47 14.22
N ARG A 183 -14.53 1.16 14.64
CA ARG A 183 -13.97 1.57 15.92
C ARG A 183 -12.58 2.17 15.78
N PRO A 184 -12.24 3.21 16.57
CA PRO A 184 -10.86 3.66 16.70
C PRO A 184 -9.95 2.55 17.24
N ILE A 185 -8.75 2.44 16.66
CA ILE A 185 -7.67 1.60 17.17
C ILE A 185 -6.88 2.42 18.20
N ILE A 186 -6.84 1.94 19.44
CA ILE A 186 -6.18 2.62 20.58
C ILE A 186 -4.84 2.00 20.93
N THR A 187 -4.67 0.71 20.68
CA THR A 187 -3.42 -0.01 20.92
C THR A 187 -3.14 -0.95 19.75
N TYR A 188 -1.87 -1.21 19.51
CA TYR A 188 -1.43 -2.24 18.58
C TYR A 188 -0.10 -2.80 19.08
N ASP A 189 -0.05 -4.11 19.25
CA ASP A 189 1.17 -4.84 19.57
C ASP A 189 1.74 -5.44 18.29
N GLY A 190 2.93 -4.98 17.90
CA GLY A 190 3.62 -5.39 16.69
C GLY A 190 4.13 -6.82 16.74
N THR A 191 4.24 -7.41 17.94
CA THR A 191 4.65 -8.79 18.16
C THR A 191 3.45 -9.73 18.01
N THR A 192 2.38 -9.52 18.76
CA THR A 192 1.16 -10.37 18.72
C THR A 192 0.20 -10.04 17.57
N LYS A 193 0.41 -8.91 16.90
CA LYS A 193 -0.47 -8.35 15.85
C LYS A 193 -1.89 -8.09 16.32
N LEU A 194 -2.09 -7.93 17.62
CA LEU A 194 -3.38 -7.62 18.21
C LEU A 194 -3.60 -6.12 18.26
N VAL A 195 -4.77 -5.68 17.80
CA VAL A 195 -5.26 -4.32 18.07
C VAL A 195 -6.26 -4.34 19.21
N GLY A 196 -6.16 -3.34 20.09
CA GLY A 196 -7.22 -2.96 21.00
C GLY A 196 -8.08 -1.87 20.39
N LEU A 197 -9.40 -2.06 20.48
CA LEU A 197 -10.41 -1.12 19.98
C LEU A 197 -10.99 -0.29 21.11
N ASN A 198 -11.34 0.96 20.81
CA ASN A 198 -12.20 1.74 21.69
C ASN A 198 -13.64 1.21 21.61
N LEU A 199 -14.14 0.61 22.69
CA LEU A 199 -15.49 0.01 22.75
C LEU A 199 -16.61 1.02 23.05
N SER A 200 -16.31 2.32 23.17
CA SER A 200 -17.33 3.34 23.39
C SER A 200 -18.37 3.35 22.25
N PRO A 201 -19.67 3.28 22.55
CA PRO A 201 -20.73 3.20 21.53
C PRO A 201 -20.88 4.49 20.71
N GLN A 202 -20.23 5.58 21.14
CA GLN A 202 -20.24 6.87 20.45
C GLN A 202 -19.59 6.81 19.06
N PHE A 203 -18.71 5.84 18.82
CA PHE A 203 -18.01 5.68 17.56
C PHE A 203 -18.66 4.60 16.70
N GLY A 204 -19.81 4.88 16.09
CA GLY A 204 -20.43 3.97 15.12
C GLY A 204 -21.13 2.73 15.72
N GLY A 205 -21.67 2.81 16.93
CA GLY A 205 -22.53 1.75 17.52
C GLY A 205 -21.79 0.74 18.42
N PRO A 206 -22.42 -0.38 18.82
CA PRO A 206 -21.82 -1.38 19.71
C PRO A 206 -21.06 -2.49 18.96
N VAL A 207 -19.91 -2.95 19.49
CA VAL A 207 -19.13 -4.07 18.87
C VAL A 207 -19.86 -5.38 19.10
N THR A 208 -20.33 -5.62 20.32
CA THR A 208 -21.18 -6.75 20.68
C THR A 208 -22.59 -6.25 21.02
N PRO A 209 -23.66 -6.92 20.53
CA PRO A 209 -23.70 -8.21 19.82
C PRO A 209 -23.56 -8.12 18.28
N GLY A 210 -22.98 -7.05 17.73
CA GLY A 210 -23.07 -6.73 16.30
C GLY A 210 -22.01 -7.34 15.37
N TRP A 211 -20.77 -7.49 15.84
CA TRP A 211 -19.63 -7.97 15.04
C TRP A 211 -19.47 -9.48 15.18
N ALA A 212 -19.18 -10.15 14.08
CA ALA A 212 -18.92 -11.59 14.03
C ALA A 212 -17.56 -11.88 13.39
N LEU A 213 -16.97 -13.04 13.70
CA LEU A 213 -15.69 -13.47 13.11
C LEU A 213 -15.79 -13.68 11.58
N GLY A 214 -17.00 -13.90 11.06
CA GLY A 214 -17.25 -14.02 9.62
C GLY A 214 -17.40 -12.68 8.90
N ASP A 215 -17.39 -11.56 9.63
CA ASP A 215 -17.45 -10.24 9.02
C ASP A 215 -16.11 -9.88 8.35
N THR A 216 -16.17 -9.02 7.35
CA THR A 216 -14.97 -8.49 6.69
C THR A 216 -14.51 -7.22 7.37
N PHE A 217 -13.25 -7.20 7.83
CA PHE A 217 -12.65 -6.04 8.47
C PHE A 217 -11.64 -5.35 7.56
N THR A 218 -11.55 -4.04 7.70
CA THR A 218 -10.52 -3.22 7.07
C THR A 218 -9.90 -2.21 8.01
N ILE A 219 -8.64 -1.86 7.77
CA ILE A 219 -7.97 -0.74 8.45
C ILE A 219 -8.01 0.48 7.55
N ARG A 220 -8.48 1.61 8.08
CA ARG A 220 -8.63 2.88 7.35
C ARG A 220 -8.19 4.05 8.21
N LYS A 221 -7.91 5.21 7.62
CA LYS A 221 -7.64 6.45 8.37
C LYS A 221 -8.92 7.22 8.70
N ALA A 222 -9.96 7.08 7.88
CA ALA A 222 -11.29 7.65 8.07
C ALA A 222 -12.36 6.65 7.61
N PRO A 223 -13.63 6.77 8.05
CA PRO A 223 -14.72 5.99 7.50
C PRO A 223 -15.08 6.47 6.08
N PRO A 224 -15.73 5.63 5.25
CA PRO A 224 -16.32 6.07 3.99
C PRO A 224 -17.35 7.18 4.25
N GLN A 225 -17.51 8.08 3.28
CA GLN A 225 -18.48 9.17 3.35
C GLN A 225 -19.92 8.62 3.34
N PHE A 226 -20.13 7.53 2.59
CA PHE A 226 -21.43 6.90 2.44
C PHE A 226 -21.26 5.42 2.12
N THR A 227 -22.20 4.61 2.57
CA THR A 227 -22.39 3.23 2.13
C THR A 227 -23.80 3.05 1.63
N GLY A 228 -23.96 2.29 0.55
CA GLY A 228 -25.25 2.11 -0.08
C GLY A 228 -25.37 0.80 -0.83
N VAL A 229 -26.57 0.58 -1.33
CA VAL A 229 -26.92 -0.54 -2.19
C VAL A 229 -27.41 0.04 -3.50
N PHE A 230 -26.96 -0.51 -4.62
CA PHE A 230 -27.46 -0.08 -5.93
C PHE A 230 -28.97 -0.35 -6.03
N PRO A 231 -29.76 0.64 -6.47
CA PRO A 231 -31.19 0.46 -6.62
C PRO A 231 -31.50 -0.56 -7.72
N ASN A 232 -32.73 -1.09 -7.72
CA ASN A 232 -33.22 -1.95 -8.79
C ASN A 232 -32.95 -1.27 -10.14
N PRO A 233 -32.26 -1.93 -11.11
CA PRO A 233 -31.87 -1.28 -12.35
C PRO A 233 -33.14 -0.81 -13.03
N VAL A 234 -33.36 0.50 -13.03
CA VAL A 234 -34.17 1.11 -14.07
C VAL A 234 -33.39 0.80 -15.35
N PRO A 235 -33.95 0.05 -16.31
CA PRO A 235 -33.23 -0.31 -17.52
C PRO A 235 -32.80 0.98 -18.22
N LEU A 236 -31.53 1.33 -18.06
CA LEU A 236 -30.88 2.26 -18.96
C LEU A 236 -30.81 1.51 -20.28
N VAL A 237 -31.66 1.90 -21.23
CA VAL A 237 -31.57 1.44 -22.62
C VAL A 237 -30.33 2.08 -23.21
N PHE A 238 -29.15 1.55 -22.87
CA PHE A 238 -27.95 1.86 -23.60
C PHE A 238 -27.98 1.08 -24.91
N PRO A 239 -27.53 1.68 -26.03
CA PRO A 239 -27.43 0.95 -27.29
C PRO A 239 -26.59 -0.32 -27.06
N PRO A 240 -27.07 -1.50 -27.49
CA PRO A 240 -26.48 -2.81 -27.16
C PRO A 240 -25.08 -3.07 -27.76
N SER A 241 -24.41 -2.05 -28.29
CA SER A 241 -23.13 -2.16 -28.99
C SER A 241 -21.90 -1.83 -28.14
N LEU A 242 -22.03 -1.46 -26.86
CA LEU A 242 -20.90 -1.20 -25.96
C LEU A 242 -21.04 -2.00 -24.67
N ASN A 243 -20.36 -3.15 -24.58
CA ASN A 243 -20.23 -3.98 -23.36
C ASN A 243 -19.39 -3.31 -22.26
N GLN A 244 -19.28 -1.98 -22.26
CA GLN A 244 -18.44 -1.19 -21.39
C GLN A 244 -19.26 -0.03 -20.88
N GLN A 245 -19.44 0.03 -19.57
CA GLN A 245 -20.19 1.10 -18.94
C GLN A 245 -19.30 1.94 -18.04
N THR A 246 -19.42 3.25 -18.20
CA THR A 246 -18.79 4.25 -17.34
C THR A 246 -19.82 5.05 -16.57
N SER A 247 -21.14 4.85 -16.80
CA SER A 247 -22.19 5.62 -16.15
C SER A 247 -23.31 4.74 -15.61
N PHE A 248 -23.79 5.03 -14.40
CA PHE A 248 -24.84 4.27 -13.71
C PHE A 248 -25.56 5.13 -12.65
N TYR A 249 -26.77 4.72 -12.27
CA TYR A 249 -27.56 5.40 -11.24
C TYR A 249 -27.14 5.00 -9.82
N ILE A 250 -27.22 5.95 -8.91
CA ILE A 250 -27.03 5.73 -7.46
C ILE A 250 -28.33 6.09 -6.69
N PRO A 251 -28.49 5.71 -5.41
CA PRO A 251 -29.67 6.07 -4.63
C PRO A 251 -29.87 7.59 -4.50
N ALA A 252 -31.12 8.03 -4.43
CA ALA A 252 -31.51 9.44 -4.45
C ALA A 252 -30.84 10.33 -3.39
N ASN A 253 -30.62 9.80 -2.19
CA ASN A 253 -30.05 10.54 -1.06
C ASN A 253 -28.53 10.45 -0.98
N THR A 254 -27.87 10.11 -2.09
CA THR A 254 -26.43 9.92 -2.13
C THR A 254 -25.73 11.19 -2.61
N HIS A 255 -24.93 11.79 -1.74
CA HIS A 255 -24.07 12.92 -2.09
C HIS A 255 -22.70 12.41 -2.55
N VAL A 256 -22.38 12.67 -3.82
CA VAL A 256 -21.10 12.34 -4.46
C VAL A 256 -20.53 13.61 -5.06
N ASN A 257 -19.27 13.91 -4.83
CA ASN A 257 -18.58 15.00 -5.52
C ASN A 257 -17.74 14.46 -6.68
N VAL A 258 -17.56 15.28 -7.71
CA VAL A 258 -16.59 14.96 -8.77
C VAL A 258 -15.19 14.92 -8.15
N GLY A 259 -14.49 13.82 -8.39
CA GLY A 259 -13.18 13.52 -7.80
C GLY A 259 -13.20 12.54 -6.62
N ASP A 260 -14.37 12.31 -6.00
CA ASP A 260 -14.55 11.21 -5.04
C ASP A 260 -14.42 9.85 -5.75
N PHE A 261 -14.35 8.76 -4.98
CA PHE A 261 -14.28 7.41 -5.54
C PHE A 261 -15.50 6.60 -5.12
N ILE A 262 -15.96 5.75 -6.02
CA ILE A 262 -16.91 4.68 -5.72
C ILE A 262 -16.11 3.39 -5.63
N ARG A 263 -16.21 2.73 -4.48
CA ARG A 263 -15.67 1.37 -4.27
C ARG A 263 -16.82 0.38 -4.20
N PHE A 264 -16.73 -0.68 -4.98
CA PHE A 264 -17.69 -1.79 -4.95
C PHE A 264 -17.29 -2.78 -3.86
N THR A 265 -18.18 -3.07 -2.93
CA THR A 265 -17.91 -3.97 -1.80
C THR A 265 -18.56 -5.35 -1.95
N SER A 266 -19.41 -5.53 -2.96
CA SER A 266 -19.97 -6.82 -3.37
C SER A 266 -20.22 -6.88 -4.88
N GLY A 267 -20.72 -8.01 -5.36
CA GLY A 267 -21.13 -8.19 -6.76
C GLY A 267 -19.97 -8.49 -7.70
N ALA A 268 -20.25 -8.41 -9.01
CA ALA A 268 -19.28 -8.73 -10.06
C ALA A 268 -18.09 -7.75 -10.11
N HIS A 269 -18.21 -6.60 -9.47
CA HIS A 269 -17.19 -5.54 -9.47
C HIS A 269 -16.47 -5.39 -8.12
N MET A 270 -16.67 -6.31 -7.17
CA MET A 270 -16.06 -6.23 -5.83
C MET A 270 -14.57 -5.87 -5.89
N ASP A 271 -14.15 -4.95 -5.01
CA ASP A 271 -12.80 -4.40 -4.89
C ASP A 271 -12.33 -3.51 -6.06
N THR A 272 -13.22 -3.17 -6.99
CA THR A 272 -12.93 -2.14 -7.98
C THR A 272 -13.14 -0.75 -7.36
N ASN A 273 -12.18 0.14 -7.56
CA ASN A 273 -12.26 1.55 -7.20
C ASN A 273 -12.34 2.40 -8.46
N CYS A 274 -13.33 3.29 -8.53
CA CYS A 274 -13.59 4.11 -9.70
C CYS A 274 -13.71 5.58 -9.30
N ARG A 275 -12.93 6.46 -9.91
CA ARG A 275 -13.02 7.90 -9.63
C ARG A 275 -14.21 8.47 -10.37
N VAL A 276 -14.98 9.31 -9.68
CA VAL A 276 -16.13 10.00 -10.25
C VAL A 276 -15.66 11.18 -11.09
N THR A 277 -15.99 11.16 -12.37
CA THR A 277 -15.65 12.21 -13.35
C THR A 277 -16.82 13.15 -13.64
N LYS A 278 -18.05 12.68 -13.41
CA LYS A 278 -19.27 13.49 -13.57
C LYS A 278 -20.36 13.03 -12.59
N TYR A 279 -21.14 13.96 -12.09
CA TYR A 279 -22.33 13.71 -11.27
C TYR A 279 -23.49 14.57 -11.78
N ILE A 280 -24.66 13.96 -11.98
CA ILE A 280 -25.90 14.63 -12.38
C ILE A 280 -26.95 14.34 -11.31
N ALA A 281 -27.40 15.37 -10.60
CA ALA A 281 -28.41 15.26 -9.55
C ALA A 281 -29.82 14.97 -10.11
N ILE A 282 -30.72 14.50 -9.24
CA ILE A 282 -32.14 14.30 -9.52
C ILE A 282 -32.77 15.58 -10.05
N GLY A 283 -33.72 15.46 -10.97
CA GLY A 283 -34.46 16.60 -11.50
C GLY A 283 -33.70 17.40 -12.57
N THR A 284 -32.47 16.99 -12.90
CA THR A 284 -31.76 17.52 -14.07
C THR A 284 -32.30 16.83 -15.32
N ILE A 285 -32.70 17.61 -16.31
CA ILE A 285 -33.10 17.08 -17.63
C ILE A 285 -31.84 16.52 -18.30
N VAL A 286 -31.83 15.23 -18.62
CA VAL A 286 -30.82 14.64 -19.49
C VAL A 286 -31.37 14.70 -20.91
N ILE A 287 -30.75 15.52 -21.75
CA ILE A 287 -31.04 15.57 -23.18
C ILE A 287 -30.28 14.39 -23.80
N ASP A 288 -30.93 13.22 -23.86
CA ASP A 288 -30.49 12.13 -24.73
C ASP A 288 -31.04 12.42 -26.14
N PRO A 289 -30.19 12.62 -27.16
CA PRO A 289 -30.66 12.90 -28.52
C PRO A 289 -31.49 11.76 -29.13
N ASN A 290 -31.52 10.57 -28.50
CA ASN A 290 -32.27 9.41 -28.97
C ASN A 290 -33.59 9.17 -28.22
N VAL A 291 -33.92 9.99 -27.21
CA VAL A 291 -35.16 9.85 -26.42
C VAL A 291 -35.96 11.16 -26.48
N ASP A 292 -37.05 11.14 -27.25
CA ASP A 292 -38.03 12.23 -27.35
C ASP A 292 -39.38 11.74 -26.78
N PRO A 293 -39.94 12.36 -25.72
CA PRO A 293 -39.46 13.57 -25.03
C PRO A 293 -38.27 13.32 -24.08
N PRO A 294 -37.48 14.37 -23.76
CA PRO A 294 -36.43 14.28 -22.75
C PRO A 294 -37.01 13.77 -21.43
N THR A 295 -36.36 12.76 -20.85
CA THR A 295 -36.83 12.15 -19.59
C THR A 295 -36.21 12.88 -18.40
N LEU A 296 -37.02 13.07 -17.34
CA LEU A 296 -36.54 13.61 -16.08
C LEU A 296 -35.78 12.50 -15.34
N ASN A 297 -34.54 12.76 -14.94
CA ASN A 297 -33.80 11.84 -14.09
C ASN A 297 -34.49 11.72 -12.72
N THR A 298 -35.06 10.56 -12.44
CA THR A 298 -35.65 10.21 -11.15
C THR A 298 -34.61 9.74 -10.13
N LEU A 299 -33.39 9.44 -10.59
CA LEU A 299 -32.23 9.07 -9.78
C LEU A 299 -30.97 9.85 -10.21
N PRO A 300 -30.02 10.12 -9.30
CA PRO A 300 -28.74 10.70 -9.65
C PRO A 300 -27.92 9.77 -10.56
N LEU A 301 -27.35 10.31 -11.64
CA LEU A 301 -26.46 9.60 -12.57
C LEU A 301 -25.00 9.96 -12.27
N VAL A 302 -24.15 8.95 -12.14
CA VAL A 302 -22.70 9.10 -11.98
C VAL A 302 -21.99 8.63 -13.23
N THR A 303 -20.91 9.30 -13.62
CA THR A 303 -19.92 8.81 -14.58
C THR A 303 -18.56 8.62 -13.90
N THR A 304 -17.87 7.52 -14.19
CA THR A 304 -16.57 7.16 -13.62
C THR A 304 -15.46 7.08 -14.68
N ASP A 305 -14.20 7.04 -14.24
CA ASP A 305 -13.02 6.86 -15.12
C ASP A 305 -12.71 5.39 -15.45
N CYS A 306 -13.17 4.46 -14.62
CA CYS A 306 -13.03 3.03 -14.84
C CYS A 306 -14.06 2.52 -15.87
N ILE A 307 -13.69 1.48 -16.60
CA ILE A 307 -14.58 0.74 -17.49
C ILE A 307 -15.11 -0.48 -16.73
N LEU A 308 -16.43 -0.56 -16.55
CA LEU A 308 -17.09 -1.73 -15.97
C LEU A 308 -17.51 -2.69 -17.07
N ASN A 309 -17.29 -3.99 -16.85
CA ASN A 309 -17.68 -5.07 -17.77
C ASN A 309 -19.20 -5.34 -17.79
N SER A 310 -19.94 -4.74 -16.87
CA SER A 310 -21.41 -4.84 -16.74
C SER A 310 -21.96 -3.66 -15.91
N VAL A 311 -23.27 -3.45 -15.95
CA VAL A 311 -23.95 -2.54 -15.00
C VAL A 311 -23.85 -3.17 -13.61
N PRO A 312 -23.59 -2.40 -12.53
CA PRO A 312 -23.78 -2.89 -11.17
C PRO A 312 -25.20 -3.43 -10.97
N ALA A 313 -25.33 -4.61 -10.36
CA ALA A 313 -26.61 -5.29 -10.22
C ALA A 313 -27.42 -4.70 -9.04
N ASN A 314 -28.74 -4.92 -9.06
CA ASN A 314 -29.57 -4.63 -7.88
C ASN A 314 -29.05 -5.41 -6.68
N GLY A 315 -28.92 -4.75 -5.52
CA GLY A 315 -28.44 -5.41 -4.32
C GLY A 315 -26.92 -5.37 -4.17
N ASP A 316 -26.17 -4.98 -5.20
CA ASP A 316 -24.73 -4.78 -5.06
C ASP A 316 -24.46 -3.61 -4.09
N MET A 317 -23.53 -3.82 -3.17
CA MET A 317 -23.11 -2.85 -2.18
C MET A 317 -21.95 -2.01 -2.69
N PHE A 318 -21.96 -0.73 -2.36
CA PHE A 318 -20.87 0.18 -2.64
C PHE A 318 -20.66 1.15 -1.50
N GLU A 319 -19.50 1.80 -1.53
CA GLU A 319 -19.16 2.90 -0.64
C GLU A 319 -18.53 4.06 -1.43
N ILE A 320 -18.68 5.26 -0.87
CA ILE A 320 -18.08 6.48 -1.42
C ILE A 320 -16.90 6.87 -0.56
N LEU A 321 -15.73 6.92 -1.20
CA LEU A 321 -14.49 7.34 -0.58
C LEU A 321 -14.22 8.80 -0.95
N GLN A 322 -14.24 9.67 0.05
CA GLN A 322 -14.05 11.10 -0.17
C GLN A 322 -12.64 11.40 -0.64
N PHE A 323 -12.49 12.24 -1.67
CA PHE A 323 -11.19 12.81 -2.03
C PHE A 323 -10.60 13.58 -0.84
N THR A 324 -9.36 13.26 -0.47
CA THR A 324 -8.66 13.98 0.61
C THR A 324 -7.60 14.93 0.05
N ARG A 325 -6.74 14.45 -0.83
CA ARG A 325 -5.63 15.24 -1.40
C ARG A 325 -5.12 14.63 -2.71
N ASP A 326 -4.44 15.45 -3.50
CA ASP A 326 -3.55 14.96 -4.56
C ASP A 326 -2.21 14.55 -3.92
N ASN A 327 -1.75 13.35 -4.22
CA ASN A 327 -0.48 12.83 -3.73
C ASN A 327 0.70 13.35 -4.55
N ALA A 328 0.47 13.77 -5.80
CA ALA A 328 1.50 14.31 -6.69
C ALA A 328 1.87 15.76 -6.33
N VAL A 329 2.65 15.93 -5.26
CA VAL A 329 3.04 17.24 -4.72
C VAL A 329 4.33 17.71 -5.39
N PRO A 330 4.34 18.91 -5.99
CA PRO A 330 5.56 19.46 -6.58
C PRO A 330 6.50 19.98 -5.49
N PHE A 331 7.79 20.08 -5.82
CA PHE A 331 8.83 20.62 -4.97
C PHE A 331 8.56 22.08 -4.61
N CYS A 332 8.53 22.39 -3.32
CA CYS A 332 8.34 23.74 -2.81
C CYS A 332 9.63 24.56 -2.95
N TYR A 333 9.76 25.29 -4.05
CA TYR A 333 10.92 26.13 -4.34
C TYR A 333 10.62 27.62 -4.07
N SER A 334 11.37 28.26 -3.18
CA SER A 334 11.23 29.67 -2.80
C SER A 334 12.31 30.60 -3.38
N GLY A 335 13.16 30.11 -4.30
CA GLY A 335 14.21 30.93 -4.90
C GLY A 335 13.68 31.96 -5.91
N SER A 336 14.37 33.10 -6.03
CA SER A 336 14.01 34.18 -6.96
C SER A 336 14.04 33.71 -8.40
N LEU A 337 13.00 34.06 -9.19
CA LEU A 337 12.87 33.85 -10.64
C LEU A 337 13.97 34.53 -11.49
N VAL A 338 14.73 35.47 -10.91
CA VAL A 338 15.64 36.37 -11.64
C VAL A 338 17.08 35.88 -11.62
N SER A 339 17.53 35.14 -10.61
CA SER A 339 18.89 34.55 -10.60
C SER A 339 19.00 33.28 -11.46
N GLN A 340 18.13 33.11 -12.47
CA GLN A 340 17.66 31.81 -12.99
C GLN A 340 17.86 31.52 -14.47
N GLN A 341 18.40 32.45 -15.25
CA GLN A 341 18.69 32.17 -16.65
C GLN A 341 20.01 31.41 -16.84
N GLU A 342 20.89 31.44 -15.84
CA GLU A 342 22.21 30.83 -15.94
C GLU A 342 22.34 29.55 -15.11
N MET A 343 22.87 28.53 -15.76
CA MET A 343 23.26 27.29 -15.12
C MET A 343 24.61 27.49 -14.44
N VAL A 344 24.66 27.27 -13.14
CA VAL A 344 25.85 27.51 -12.31
C VAL A 344 26.38 26.18 -11.77
N CYS A 345 27.67 26.13 -11.46
CA CYS A 345 28.25 24.99 -10.75
C CYS A 345 27.79 24.98 -9.29
N TYR A 346 27.32 23.82 -8.86
CA TYR A 346 27.00 23.54 -7.46
C TYR A 346 27.89 22.40 -6.99
N GLU A 347 28.37 22.52 -5.76
CA GLU A 347 28.82 21.38 -4.96
C GLU A 347 27.57 20.72 -4.39
N ILE A 348 27.36 19.45 -4.74
CA ILE A 348 26.25 18.62 -4.27
C ILE A 348 26.82 17.48 -3.43
N GLU A 349 26.23 17.26 -2.26
CA GLU A 349 26.59 16.21 -1.31
C GLU A 349 25.31 15.42 -0.95
N LEU A 350 25.37 14.09 -0.99
CA LEU A 350 24.31 13.24 -0.47
C LEU A 350 24.45 13.13 1.06
N ILE A 351 23.48 13.65 1.80
CA ILE A 351 23.51 13.67 3.26
C ILE A 351 22.90 12.39 3.84
N ASN A 352 21.78 11.95 3.26
CA ASN A 352 21.05 10.79 3.75
C ASN A 352 20.21 10.18 2.63
N LEU A 353 20.15 8.86 2.59
CA LEU A 353 19.31 8.06 1.72
C LEU A 353 18.67 6.94 2.55
N VAL A 354 17.33 6.89 2.55
CA VAL A 354 16.54 5.84 3.19
C VAL A 354 15.82 5.07 2.09
N ILE A 355 16.09 3.77 2.01
CA ILE A 355 15.53 2.88 0.99
C ILE A 355 14.87 1.64 1.63
N PRO A 356 13.86 1.05 0.98
CA PRO A 356 13.16 -0.10 1.53
C PRO A 356 14.06 -1.34 1.53
N ASN A 357 14.02 -2.12 2.61
CA ASN A 357 14.75 -3.38 2.72
C ASN A 357 13.83 -4.59 2.42
N LYS A 358 13.21 -4.55 1.23
CA LYS A 358 12.29 -5.57 0.74
C LYS A 358 12.97 -6.44 -0.31
N THR A 359 12.35 -7.57 -0.63
CA THR A 359 12.84 -8.45 -1.70
C THR A 359 12.78 -7.70 -3.03
N LEU A 360 13.88 -7.73 -3.78
CA LEU A 360 14.00 -7.06 -5.07
C LEU A 360 13.68 -7.99 -6.23
N THR A 361 13.25 -7.42 -7.35
CA THR A 361 12.99 -8.20 -8.59
C THR A 361 14.27 -8.81 -9.17
N SER A 362 15.42 -8.17 -8.93
CA SER A 362 16.76 -8.66 -9.28
C SER A 362 17.27 -9.77 -8.34
N GLY A 363 16.51 -10.11 -7.29
CA GLY A 363 16.89 -11.07 -6.26
C GLY A 363 17.45 -10.42 -4.99
N GLY A 364 17.42 -11.17 -3.89
CA GLY A 364 17.91 -10.70 -2.60
C GLY A 364 17.10 -9.54 -2.02
N ARG A 365 17.71 -8.84 -1.05
CA ARG A 365 17.19 -7.61 -0.45
C ARG A 365 18.20 -6.50 -0.64
N THR A 366 17.75 -5.26 -0.52
CA THR A 366 18.61 -4.08 -0.59
C THR A 366 19.83 -4.19 0.33
N ALA A 367 19.65 -4.69 1.56
CA ALA A 367 20.73 -4.93 2.53
C ALA A 367 21.85 -5.87 2.07
N PHE A 368 21.63 -6.69 1.04
CA PHE A 368 22.62 -7.66 0.55
C PHE A 368 23.49 -7.13 -0.59
N TYR A 369 23.24 -5.90 -1.05
CA TYR A 369 24.05 -5.25 -2.06
C TYR A 369 25.15 -4.42 -1.37
N PRO A 370 26.37 -4.38 -1.92
CA PRO A 370 27.48 -3.66 -1.27
C PRO A 370 27.36 -2.13 -1.39
N TYR A 371 26.61 -1.64 -2.38
CA TYR A 371 26.38 -0.22 -2.61
C TYR A 371 25.19 -0.03 -3.55
N VAL A 372 24.67 1.19 -3.59
CA VAL A 372 23.70 1.66 -4.59
C VAL A 372 24.25 2.89 -5.30
N TYR A 373 23.80 3.10 -6.52
CA TYR A 373 24.01 4.35 -7.23
C TYR A 373 22.81 5.27 -7.07
N VAL A 374 23.08 6.58 -6.99
CA VAL A 374 22.04 7.62 -6.91
C VAL A 374 22.20 8.56 -8.09
N GLU A 375 21.11 8.74 -8.84
CA GLU A 375 20.97 9.71 -9.91
C GLU A 375 20.18 10.92 -9.40
N LEU A 376 20.73 12.11 -9.62
CA LEU A 376 20.02 13.38 -9.47
C LEU A 376 20.42 14.27 -10.65
N GLN A 377 19.46 14.61 -11.50
CA GLN A 377 19.72 15.43 -12.69
C GLN A 377 18.53 16.35 -13.00
N ASN A 378 18.82 17.43 -13.72
CA ASN A 378 17.80 18.27 -14.34
C ASN A 378 17.13 17.53 -15.52
N VAL A 379 15.86 17.84 -15.78
CA VAL A 379 15.08 17.20 -16.85
C VAL A 379 15.13 18.00 -18.15
N SER A 380 15.03 19.34 -18.09
CA SER A 380 14.88 20.20 -19.27
C SER A 380 16.04 21.18 -19.48
N ALA A 381 16.85 21.44 -18.45
CA ALA A 381 18.03 22.28 -18.57
C ALA A 381 19.12 21.63 -19.44
N ALA A 382 20.06 22.41 -20.00
CA ALA A 382 21.18 21.88 -20.79
C ALA A 382 22.14 20.92 -20.02
N SER A 383 21.97 20.75 -18.70
CA SER A 383 22.62 19.75 -17.84
C SER A 383 21.84 18.42 -17.79
N ALA A 384 20.69 18.33 -18.47
CA ALA A 384 19.95 17.10 -18.65
C ALA A 384 20.84 16.07 -19.35
N GLY A 385 21.14 14.97 -18.67
CA GLY A 385 22.06 13.96 -19.17
C GLY A 385 23.54 14.29 -18.98
N THR A 386 23.90 15.01 -17.91
CA THR A 386 25.29 15.03 -17.42
C THR A 386 25.75 13.58 -17.21
N LYS A 387 26.89 13.21 -17.82
CA LYS A 387 27.44 11.86 -17.79
C LYS A 387 28.84 11.85 -17.20
N CYS A 388 29.25 10.69 -16.70
CA CYS A 388 30.59 10.39 -16.23
C CYS A 388 31.07 11.35 -15.13
N VAL A 389 30.16 11.74 -14.23
CA VAL A 389 30.52 12.52 -13.03
C VAL A 389 31.40 11.68 -12.12
N ILE A 390 31.08 10.40 -11.98
CA ILE A 390 31.95 9.39 -11.39
C ILE A 390 32.85 8.84 -12.51
N TYR A 391 34.17 9.04 -12.39
CA TYR A 391 35.13 8.37 -13.26
C TYR A 391 35.26 6.91 -12.83
N SER A 392 34.73 6.00 -13.63
CA SER A 392 34.73 4.57 -13.36
C SER A 392 34.83 3.76 -14.64
N ASN A 393 35.34 2.54 -14.54
CA ASN A 393 35.27 1.53 -15.60
C ASN A 393 33.96 0.72 -15.56
N ASN A 394 33.09 0.96 -14.57
CA ASN A 394 31.76 0.37 -14.53
C ASN A 394 30.80 1.16 -15.45
N PRO A 395 30.31 0.58 -16.56
CA PRO A 395 29.44 1.28 -17.52
C PRO A 395 28.13 1.77 -16.90
N ASN A 396 27.68 1.15 -15.81
CA ASN A 396 26.44 1.50 -15.12
C ASN A 396 26.54 2.82 -14.33
N SER A 397 27.76 3.31 -14.07
CA SER A 397 28.00 4.59 -13.38
C SER A 397 27.77 5.82 -14.26
N THR A 398 27.56 5.64 -15.58
CA THR A 398 27.58 6.72 -16.58
C THR A 398 26.66 7.89 -16.25
N ARG A 399 25.49 7.67 -15.64
CA ARG A 399 24.52 8.72 -15.29
C ARG A 399 24.44 9.01 -13.79
N MET A 400 25.30 8.39 -13.00
CA MET A 400 25.18 8.38 -11.55
C MET A 400 25.94 9.56 -10.96
N LEU A 401 25.31 10.21 -9.98
CA LEU A 401 25.91 11.31 -9.24
C LEU A 401 26.61 10.78 -7.98
N PHE A 402 25.99 9.83 -7.28
CA PHE A 402 26.58 9.21 -6.09
C PHE A 402 26.72 7.70 -6.19
N ARG A 403 27.77 7.16 -5.56
CA ARG A 403 27.88 5.75 -5.15
C ARG A 403 27.83 5.76 -3.63
N ALA A 404 26.79 5.18 -3.05
CA ALA A 404 26.55 5.17 -1.62
C ALA A 404 26.76 3.75 -1.10
N ALA A 405 27.76 3.53 -0.25
CA ALA A 405 28.07 2.20 0.27
C ALA A 405 26.98 1.75 1.27
N ILE A 406 26.70 0.45 1.30
CA ILE A 406 25.82 -0.13 2.32
C ILE A 406 26.72 -0.73 3.38
N ASP A 407 26.72 -0.14 4.57
CA ASP A 407 27.43 -0.65 5.73
C ASP A 407 26.78 -1.94 6.27
N ASP A 408 27.51 -2.64 7.13
CA ASP A 408 27.03 -3.87 7.77
C ASP A 408 25.77 -3.62 8.60
N ILE A 409 24.68 -4.29 8.21
CA ILE A 409 23.39 -4.24 8.91
C ILE A 409 23.31 -5.44 9.84
N PRO A 410 23.20 -5.27 11.18
CA PRO A 410 23.23 -6.38 12.14
C PRO A 410 22.11 -7.42 11.93
N ALA A 411 20.95 -6.99 11.42
CA ALA A 411 19.78 -7.85 11.18
C ALA A 411 19.15 -7.54 9.81
N PRO A 412 19.78 -7.98 8.70
CA PRO A 412 19.40 -7.56 7.34
C PRO A 412 18.08 -8.19 6.87
N VAL A 413 17.56 -9.19 7.58
CA VAL A 413 16.27 -9.83 7.29
C VAL A 413 15.11 -9.11 7.98
N ILE A 414 15.35 -8.52 9.15
CA ILE A 414 14.31 -7.96 10.04
C ILE A 414 14.19 -6.45 9.85
N SER A 415 15.29 -5.74 9.56
CA SER A 415 15.24 -4.29 9.37
C SER A 415 14.33 -3.92 8.20
N PRO A 416 13.33 -3.04 8.37
CA PRO A 416 12.42 -2.64 7.28
C PRO A 416 13.06 -1.69 6.27
N PHE A 417 14.10 -0.96 6.68
CA PHE A 417 14.78 0.04 5.86
C PHE A 417 16.29 -0.11 5.95
N VAL A 418 16.97 0.33 4.90
CA VAL A 418 18.41 0.59 4.90
C VAL A 418 18.61 2.10 4.89
N LYS A 419 19.43 2.59 5.83
CA LYS A 419 19.81 4.00 5.92
C LYS A 419 21.27 4.12 5.49
N ILE A 420 21.54 5.02 4.57
CA ILE A 420 22.82 5.15 3.89
C ILE A 420 23.18 6.63 3.84
N ASP A 421 24.44 6.97 3.96
CA ASP A 421 24.95 8.31 3.69
C ASP A 421 25.82 8.34 2.42
N GLY A 422 26.30 9.52 2.04
CA GLY A 422 27.12 9.68 0.85
C GLY A 422 28.61 9.36 1.03
N ASP A 423 29.05 8.82 2.17
CA ASP A 423 30.46 8.62 2.55
C ASP A 423 31.32 9.90 2.40
N GLY A 424 30.72 11.07 2.57
CA GLY A 424 31.37 12.37 2.37
C GLY A 424 31.70 12.71 0.91
N MET A 425 31.18 11.97 -0.07
CA MET A 425 31.41 12.27 -1.48
C MET A 425 30.70 13.57 -1.88
N VAL A 426 31.48 14.52 -2.42
CA VAL A 426 30.98 15.81 -2.93
C VAL A 426 31.25 15.88 -4.43
N GLN A 427 30.22 16.22 -5.20
CA GLN A 427 30.30 16.33 -6.66
C GLN A 427 30.07 17.78 -7.10
N THR A 428 30.93 18.27 -8.00
CA THR A 428 30.74 19.59 -8.62
C THR A 428 30.07 19.40 -9.97
N VAL A 429 28.81 19.83 -10.09
CA VAL A 429 28.04 19.70 -11.32
C VAL A 429 27.33 21.00 -11.68
N LYS A 430 27.13 21.20 -12.99
CA LYS A 430 26.26 22.25 -13.47
C LYS A 430 24.81 21.87 -13.17
N PHE A 431 24.15 22.64 -12.32
CA PHE A 431 22.83 22.30 -11.80
C PHE A 431 21.91 23.51 -11.81
N LYS A 432 20.63 23.27 -12.13
CA LYS A 432 19.60 24.29 -12.20
C LYS A 432 18.51 23.97 -11.15
N PRO A 433 18.54 24.59 -9.95
CA PRO A 433 17.60 24.25 -8.87
C PRO A 433 16.13 24.60 -9.12
N ASN A 434 15.81 25.30 -10.20
CA ASN A 434 14.46 25.70 -10.60
C ASN A 434 13.96 24.96 -11.85
N ASP A 435 14.59 23.84 -12.21
CA ASP A 435 14.06 22.89 -13.21
C ASP A 435 13.58 21.59 -12.53
N ASN A 436 12.69 20.86 -13.19
CA ASN A 436 12.27 19.53 -12.72
C ASN A 436 13.49 18.62 -12.54
N PHE A 437 13.39 17.72 -11.56
CA PHE A 437 14.48 16.81 -11.22
C PHE A 437 14.09 15.38 -11.54
N LYS A 438 14.97 14.64 -12.19
CA LYS A 438 14.89 13.17 -12.19
C LYS A 438 15.74 12.65 -11.05
N PHE A 439 15.10 11.85 -10.20
CA PHE A 439 15.72 11.13 -9.10
C PHE A 439 15.62 9.63 -9.37
N GLY A 440 16.72 8.92 -9.11
CA GLY A 440 16.79 7.48 -9.31
C GLY A 440 17.75 6.81 -8.34
N VAL A 441 17.39 5.63 -7.83
CA VAL A 441 18.30 4.73 -7.11
C VAL A 441 18.46 3.46 -7.94
N TYR A 442 19.71 3.07 -8.17
CA TYR A 442 20.09 1.98 -9.05
C TYR A 442 20.99 0.98 -8.34
N LEU A 443 20.84 -0.28 -8.69
CA LEU A 443 21.71 -1.36 -8.21
C LEU A 443 23.07 -1.32 -8.93
N PRO A 444 24.09 -2.04 -8.42
CA PRO A 444 25.41 -2.11 -9.07
C PRO A 444 25.39 -2.58 -10.54
N ASN A 445 24.36 -3.35 -10.91
CA ASN A 445 24.12 -3.83 -12.28
C ASN A 445 23.47 -2.79 -13.21
N GLY A 446 23.14 -1.59 -12.71
CA GLY A 446 22.54 -0.50 -13.47
C GLY A 446 21.02 -0.54 -13.58
N GLU A 447 20.37 -1.57 -13.04
CA GLU A 447 18.91 -1.65 -12.98
C GLU A 447 18.35 -0.75 -11.87
N PRO A 448 17.17 -0.14 -12.05
CA PRO A 448 16.54 0.63 -10.98
C PRO A 448 16.21 -0.29 -9.80
N LEU A 449 16.37 0.22 -8.59
CA LEU A 449 15.94 -0.50 -7.38
C LEU A 449 14.44 -0.71 -7.45
N GLN A 450 14.00 -1.96 -7.60
CA GLN A 450 12.59 -2.32 -7.73
C GLN A 450 12.27 -3.50 -6.82
N THR A 451 11.26 -3.34 -6.00
CA THR A 451 10.75 -4.37 -5.09
C THR A 451 9.80 -5.31 -5.83
N VAL A 452 9.75 -6.56 -5.38
CA VAL A 452 8.74 -7.54 -5.85
C VAL A 452 7.33 -7.08 -5.48
N GLU A 453 7.18 -6.55 -4.27
CA GLU A 453 5.96 -5.90 -3.81
C GLU A 453 5.79 -4.56 -4.54
N LEU A 454 4.61 -4.34 -5.12
CA LEU A 454 4.29 -3.10 -5.82
C LEU A 454 3.65 -2.10 -4.85
N ASP A 455 3.92 -0.82 -5.06
CA ASP A 455 3.24 0.23 -4.30
C ASP A 455 1.74 0.25 -4.65
N SER A 456 0.96 0.71 -3.68
CA SER A 456 -0.47 0.96 -3.82
C SER A 456 -0.76 2.11 -4.80
N PHE A 457 -1.86 2.01 -5.52
CA PHE A 457 -2.33 3.05 -6.45
C PHE A 457 -3.52 3.83 -5.86
N SER A 458 -3.83 5.00 -6.45
CA SER A 458 -5.04 5.75 -6.12
C SER A 458 -6.27 4.83 -6.12
N PRO A 459 -7.18 4.91 -5.13
CA PRO A 459 -7.30 5.93 -4.07
C PRO A 459 -6.46 5.67 -2.81
N ASP A 460 -5.71 4.57 -2.75
CA ASP A 460 -4.99 4.16 -1.55
C ASP A 460 -3.80 5.08 -1.22
N TYR A 461 -3.37 5.07 0.04
CA TYR A 461 -2.15 5.76 0.46
C TYR A 461 -0.92 5.00 0.02
N PRO A 462 0.15 5.70 -0.42
CA PRO A 462 1.44 5.08 -0.70
C PRO A 462 1.85 4.19 0.47
N ASP A 463 2.35 2.99 0.17
CA ASP A 463 2.84 2.08 1.20
C ASP A 463 4.12 2.67 1.79
N PRO A 464 4.12 3.10 3.08
CA PRO A 464 5.29 3.71 3.69
C PRO A 464 6.52 2.79 3.73
N LEU A 465 6.35 1.47 3.59
CA LEU A 465 7.45 0.50 3.63
C LEU A 465 8.18 0.32 2.31
N LEU A 466 7.65 0.89 1.23
CA LEU A 466 8.24 0.84 -0.11
C LEU A 466 8.84 2.19 -0.54
N GLN A 467 8.61 3.25 0.23
CA GLN A 467 9.04 4.60 -0.15
C GLN A 467 10.55 4.80 0.03
N VAL A 468 11.08 5.71 -0.79
CA VAL A 468 12.47 6.16 -0.78
C VAL A 468 12.50 7.64 -0.42
N SER A 469 13.43 8.00 0.48
CA SER A 469 13.67 9.38 0.87
C SER A 469 15.14 9.72 0.75
N ALA A 470 15.48 10.85 0.16
CA ALA A 470 16.84 11.32 -0.01
C ALA A 470 16.98 12.80 0.36
N MET A 471 18.09 13.16 1.01
CA MET A 471 18.43 14.52 1.38
C MET A 471 19.80 14.88 0.81
N PHE A 472 19.87 16.00 0.10
CA PHE A 472 21.08 16.53 -0.52
C PHE A 472 21.41 17.91 0.05
N SER A 473 22.70 18.21 0.18
CA SER A 473 23.22 19.54 0.45
C SER A 473 23.75 20.16 -0.85
N LEU A 474 23.41 21.42 -1.08
CA LEU A 474 23.74 22.19 -2.27
C LEU A 474 24.49 23.46 -1.86
N LYS A 475 25.69 23.67 -2.41
CA LYS A 475 26.43 24.93 -2.26
C LYS A 475 26.77 25.48 -3.63
N ARG A 476 26.32 26.70 -3.91
CA ARG A 476 26.67 27.42 -5.14
C ARG A 476 28.15 27.83 -5.08
N LEU A 477 28.88 27.62 -6.18
CA LEU A 477 30.26 28.08 -6.36
C LEU A 477 30.34 29.49 -6.94
#